data_AF-A0A2V6SVI4-F1
#
_entry.id   AF-A0A2V6SVI4-F1
#
_cell.length_a   1.000
_cell.length_b   1.000
_cell.length_c   1.000
_cell.angle_alpha   90.00
_cell.angle_beta   90.00
_cell.angle_gamma   90.00
#
_symmetry.space_group_name_H-M   'P 1'
#
loop_
_entity.id
_entity.type
_entity.pdbx_description
1 polymer ?
#
loop_
_entity_poly.entity_id
_entity_poly.type
_entity_poly.pdbx_seq_one_letter_code
_entity_poly.pdbx_strand_id
1 'polypeptide(L)'
;PAESYGFAAKRLAWEVVAPLLDRGSPLRTAHMRDPVGPEIHFGSEQFIDEIAAATGEDPVAFRLRYLTAPRDREVVQAVAQKAGWASRPAPRREQAGSVLRGRGLAYAQRAGTLVAVVAEVEVDPASGRVWGRRFTVAHDCGLIVNPRGLRQTIEGNVVQGLSRTLFEAVRFDERTVTSVDWTTYPILEIQDAPESIEVVLLNRPEVAPTGAGEPTMRCIPAAVANAVFDATGVRIRRAPLTLERVKAALARA
;
A
#
# COMPACT_ATOMS: atom_id res chain seq x y z
N PRO A 1 12.71 1.29 -8.56
CA PRO A 1 12.20 0.15 -7.74
C PRO A 1 13.31 -0.87 -7.50
N ALA A 2 13.59 -1.21 -6.24
CA ALA A 2 14.43 -2.36 -5.95
C ALA A 2 13.72 -3.61 -6.48
N GLU A 3 14.45 -4.51 -7.12
CA GLU A 3 13.88 -5.72 -7.70
C GLU A 3 13.54 -6.70 -6.59
N SER A 4 12.28 -7.13 -6.54
CA SER A 4 11.78 -8.01 -5.49
C SER A 4 11.42 -9.41 -6.00
N TYR A 5 10.90 -9.52 -7.22
CA TYR A 5 10.37 -10.77 -7.76
C TYR A 5 11.23 -11.32 -8.90
N GLY A 6 11.69 -12.56 -8.75
CA GLY A 6 12.56 -13.26 -9.71
C GLY A 6 11.82 -13.82 -10.93
N PHE A 7 11.19 -12.96 -11.73
CA PHE A 7 10.64 -13.37 -13.04
C PHE A 7 11.78 -13.65 -14.04
N ALA A 8 11.70 -14.77 -14.77
CA ALA A 8 12.74 -15.20 -15.70
C ALA A 8 12.95 -14.23 -16.87
N ALA A 9 11.87 -13.64 -17.39
CA ALA A 9 11.90 -12.62 -18.43
C ALA A 9 11.28 -11.32 -17.90
N LYS A 10 12.06 -10.24 -17.92
CA LYS A 10 11.66 -8.93 -17.39
C LYS A 10 12.25 -7.81 -18.24
N ARG A 11 11.49 -6.73 -18.41
CA ARG A 11 11.98 -5.47 -18.98
C ARG A 11 11.53 -4.33 -18.07
N LEU A 12 12.51 -3.59 -17.56
CA LEU A 12 12.28 -2.38 -16.79
C LEU A 12 12.70 -1.20 -17.65
N ALA A 13 11.79 -0.24 -17.81
CA ALA A 13 12.05 1.01 -18.51
C ALA A 13 11.43 2.15 -17.71
N TRP A 14 12.05 3.31 -17.79
CA TRP A 14 11.50 4.57 -17.29
C TRP A 14 11.74 5.61 -18.36
N GLU A 15 10.74 6.46 -18.57
CA GLU A 15 10.87 7.63 -19.41
C GLU A 15 10.85 8.85 -18.51
N VAL A 16 11.82 9.72 -18.73
CA VAL A 16 11.86 11.03 -18.09
C VAL A 16 11.12 11.98 -19.01
N VAL A 17 10.00 12.53 -18.54
CA VAL A 17 9.27 13.55 -19.28
C VAL A 17 10.00 14.88 -19.09
N ALA A 18 10.96 15.17 -19.97
CA ALA A 18 11.86 16.35 -19.92
C ALA A 18 11.15 17.70 -19.66
N PRO A 19 9.94 17.99 -20.21
CA PRO A 19 9.21 19.22 -19.90
C PRO A 19 8.87 19.43 -18.41
N LEU A 20 8.77 18.36 -17.62
CA LEU A 20 8.52 18.45 -16.17
C LEU A 20 9.80 18.75 -15.37
N LEU A 21 10.98 18.54 -15.94
CA LEU A 21 12.27 18.89 -15.33
C LEU A 21 12.71 20.31 -15.71
N ASP A 22 12.59 20.68 -17.00
CA ASP A 22 13.17 21.93 -17.52
C ASP A 22 12.28 23.17 -17.28
N ARG A 23 10.96 22.99 -17.13
CA ARG A 23 10.03 24.08 -16.81
C ARG A 23 9.45 24.01 -15.40
N GLY A 24 9.69 22.89 -14.70
CA GLY A 24 8.91 22.50 -13.54
C GLY A 24 7.44 22.29 -13.92
N SER A 25 6.76 21.38 -13.24
CA SER A 25 5.32 21.58 -13.08
C SER A 25 5.11 23.01 -12.54
N PRO A 26 4.05 23.77 -12.94
CA PRO A 26 3.72 25.02 -12.26
C PRO A 26 3.52 24.82 -10.75
N LEU A 27 3.30 23.56 -10.33
CA LEU A 27 3.28 23.13 -8.95
C LEU A 27 4.68 22.69 -8.53
N ARG A 28 5.32 23.50 -7.68
CA ARG A 28 6.59 23.13 -7.04
C ARG A 28 6.39 21.86 -6.19
N THR A 29 7.09 20.79 -6.55
CA THR A 29 7.12 19.54 -5.76
C THR A 29 8.36 19.50 -4.86
N ALA A 30 8.28 18.72 -3.78
CA ALA A 30 9.40 18.46 -2.87
C ALA A 30 9.34 17.02 -2.34
N HIS A 31 10.33 16.64 -1.54
CA HIS A 31 10.36 15.32 -0.90
C HIS A 31 9.21 15.18 0.11
N MET A 32 8.31 14.25 -0.16
CA MET A 32 7.38 13.70 0.81
C MET A 32 7.86 12.30 1.20
N ARG A 33 7.51 11.84 2.40
CA ARG A 33 8.01 10.58 2.98
C ARG A 33 7.95 9.42 1.98
N ASP A 34 9.08 8.73 1.85
CA ASP A 34 9.36 7.73 0.82
C ASP A 34 9.21 8.27 -0.62
N PRO A 35 10.07 9.21 -1.06
CA PRO A 35 9.95 9.82 -2.38
C PRO A 35 9.84 8.77 -3.48
N VAL A 36 8.81 8.89 -4.34
CA VAL A 36 8.55 8.01 -5.51
C VAL A 36 8.10 6.59 -5.13
N GLY A 37 8.21 6.19 -3.87
CA GLY A 37 7.94 4.82 -3.43
C GLY A 37 6.47 4.43 -3.52
N PRO A 38 5.55 5.12 -2.83
CA PRO A 38 4.12 4.83 -2.84
C PRO A 38 3.52 4.85 -4.23
N GLU A 39 3.95 5.78 -5.10
CA GLU A 39 3.41 5.94 -6.45
C GLU A 39 3.79 4.76 -7.35
N ILE A 40 5.05 4.34 -7.30
CA ILE A 40 5.52 3.15 -8.03
C ILE A 40 4.87 1.88 -7.48
N HIS A 41 4.83 1.73 -6.15
CA HIS A 41 4.36 0.48 -5.54
C HIS A 41 2.85 0.33 -5.62
N PHE A 42 2.09 1.44 -5.61
CA PHE A 42 0.67 1.41 -5.94
C PHE A 42 0.44 0.70 -7.27
N GLY A 43 1.14 1.10 -8.33
CA GLY A 43 1.03 0.42 -9.63
C GLY A 43 1.58 -1.01 -9.62
N SER A 44 2.81 -1.21 -9.15
CA SER A 44 3.49 -2.51 -9.29
C SER A 44 2.89 -3.60 -8.42
N GLU A 45 2.57 -3.33 -7.16
CA GLU A 45 2.01 -4.35 -6.25
C GLU A 45 0.54 -4.64 -6.54
N GLN A 46 -0.21 -3.69 -7.12
CA GLN A 46 -1.52 -4.01 -7.71
C GLN A 46 -1.38 -4.92 -8.92
N PHE A 47 -0.39 -4.68 -9.79
CA PHE A 47 -0.17 -5.52 -10.96
C PHE A 47 0.22 -6.97 -10.58
N ILE A 48 1.07 -7.15 -9.57
CA ILE A 48 1.38 -8.49 -9.03
C ILE A 48 0.10 -9.19 -8.53
N ASP A 49 -0.78 -8.46 -7.85
CA ASP A 49 -2.06 -8.97 -7.36
C ASP A 49 -3.04 -9.30 -8.50
N GLU A 50 -3.04 -8.51 -9.57
CA GLU A 50 -3.81 -8.78 -10.79
C GLU A 50 -3.36 -10.06 -11.49
N ILE A 51 -2.04 -10.32 -11.56
CA ILE A 51 -1.53 -11.57 -12.13
C ILE A 51 -1.97 -12.76 -11.28
N ALA A 52 -1.83 -12.68 -9.96
CA ALA A 52 -2.27 -13.73 -9.05
C ALA A 52 -3.78 -14.04 -9.22
N ALA A 53 -4.62 -13.01 -9.30
CA ALA A 53 -6.04 -13.17 -9.55
C ALA A 53 -6.33 -13.80 -10.93
N ALA A 54 -5.63 -13.36 -11.98
CA ALA A 54 -5.80 -13.88 -13.33
C ALA A 54 -5.37 -15.34 -13.48
N THR A 55 -4.41 -15.80 -12.67
CA THR A 55 -3.98 -17.21 -12.63
C THR A 55 -4.76 -18.06 -11.61
N GLY A 56 -5.70 -17.46 -10.87
CA GLY A 56 -6.47 -18.15 -9.83
C GLY A 56 -5.63 -18.56 -8.61
N GLU A 57 -4.48 -17.91 -8.41
CA GLU A 57 -3.57 -18.16 -7.29
C GLU A 57 -3.90 -17.25 -6.09
N ASP A 58 -3.59 -17.72 -4.88
CA ASP A 58 -3.60 -16.88 -3.68
C ASP A 58 -2.49 -15.82 -3.77
N PRO A 59 -2.75 -14.54 -3.43
CA PRO A 59 -1.78 -13.47 -3.64
C PRO A 59 -0.57 -13.51 -2.70
N VAL A 60 -0.64 -14.18 -1.54
CA VAL A 60 0.52 -14.47 -0.68
C VAL A 60 1.34 -15.58 -1.33
N ALA A 61 0.71 -16.70 -1.69
CA ALA A 61 1.36 -17.86 -2.30
C ALA A 61 2.06 -17.47 -3.62
N PHE A 62 1.39 -16.66 -4.45
CA PHE A 62 1.93 -16.13 -5.70
C PHE A 62 3.23 -15.34 -5.45
N ARG A 63 3.22 -14.39 -4.50
CA ARG A 63 4.43 -13.64 -4.16
C ARG A 63 5.53 -14.55 -3.64
N LEU A 64 5.21 -15.48 -2.72
CA LEU A 64 6.18 -16.44 -2.19
C LEU A 64 6.77 -17.36 -3.27
N ARG A 65 6.10 -17.58 -4.40
CA ARG A 65 6.66 -18.33 -5.53
C ARG A 65 7.79 -17.56 -6.23
N TYR A 66 7.69 -16.22 -6.31
CA TYR A 66 8.65 -15.38 -7.04
C TYR A 66 9.64 -14.65 -6.13
N LEU A 67 9.45 -14.66 -4.81
CA LEU A 67 10.46 -14.21 -3.84
C LEU A 67 11.51 -15.31 -3.64
N THR A 68 12.72 -15.06 -4.13
CA THR A 68 13.83 -16.02 -4.11
C THR A 68 14.74 -15.86 -2.90
N ALA A 69 14.90 -14.64 -2.40
CA ALA A 69 15.72 -14.35 -1.23
C ALA A 69 15.01 -14.81 0.08
N PRO A 70 15.69 -15.52 0.99
CA PRO A 70 15.06 -16.01 2.23
C PRO A 70 14.45 -14.92 3.11
N ARG A 71 15.12 -13.75 3.26
CA ARG A 71 14.62 -12.64 4.10
C ARG A 71 13.32 -12.05 3.56
N ASP A 72 13.21 -11.91 2.24
CA ASP A 72 12.01 -11.43 1.54
C ASP A 72 10.83 -12.37 1.75
N ARG A 73 11.07 -13.68 1.69
CA ARG A 73 10.04 -14.68 1.96
C ARG A 73 9.60 -14.64 3.43
N GLU A 74 10.56 -14.53 4.35
CA GLU A 74 10.31 -14.51 5.79
C GLU A 74 9.41 -13.33 6.19
N VAL A 75 9.61 -12.13 5.62
CA VAL A 75 8.75 -10.97 5.93
C VAL A 75 7.31 -11.16 5.43
N VAL A 76 7.14 -11.74 4.23
CA VAL A 76 5.79 -12.04 3.70
C VAL A 76 5.11 -13.16 4.49
N GLN A 77 5.86 -14.19 4.88
CA GLN A 77 5.35 -15.27 5.73
C GLN A 77 4.94 -14.76 7.11
N ALA A 78 5.77 -13.93 7.74
CA ALA A 78 5.54 -13.36 9.06
C ALA A 78 4.27 -12.49 9.08
N VAL A 79 4.08 -11.63 8.08
CA VAL A 79 2.86 -10.80 8.01
C VAL A 79 1.62 -11.66 7.77
N ALA A 80 1.69 -12.66 6.88
CA ALA A 80 0.57 -13.54 6.57
C ALA A 80 0.17 -14.39 7.78
N GLN A 81 1.15 -14.95 8.51
CA GLN A 81 0.92 -15.70 9.74
C GLN A 81 0.28 -14.83 10.82
N LYS A 82 0.85 -13.64 11.07
CA LYS A 82 0.34 -12.73 12.11
C LYS A 82 -1.07 -12.24 11.79
N ALA A 83 -1.36 -11.95 10.52
CA ALA A 83 -2.68 -11.51 10.07
C ALA A 83 -3.73 -12.64 10.02
N GLY A 84 -3.36 -13.89 10.32
CA GLY A 84 -4.27 -15.03 10.17
C GLY A 84 -4.72 -15.24 8.72
N TRP A 85 -3.82 -15.07 7.76
CA TRP A 85 -4.14 -15.14 6.34
C TRP A 85 -4.67 -16.53 5.96
N ALA A 86 -5.92 -16.58 5.52
CA ALA A 86 -6.56 -17.81 5.05
C ALA A 86 -6.39 -17.93 3.53
N SER A 87 -5.55 -18.84 3.03
CA SER A 87 -5.23 -18.92 1.60
C SER A 87 -6.48 -19.04 0.71
N ARG A 88 -6.61 -18.15 -0.28
CA ARG A 88 -7.60 -18.23 -1.37
C ARG A 88 -7.27 -17.22 -2.49
N PRO A 89 -7.71 -17.45 -3.73
CA PRO A 89 -7.66 -16.41 -4.75
C PRO A 89 -8.54 -15.21 -4.39
N ALA A 90 -8.12 -14.04 -4.89
CA ALA A 90 -8.93 -12.83 -4.93
C ALA A 90 -9.58 -12.69 -6.33
N PRO A 91 -10.73 -11.99 -6.45
CA PRO A 91 -11.50 -11.40 -5.36
C PRO A 91 -12.36 -12.43 -4.62
N ARG A 92 -12.90 -12.03 -3.46
CA ARG A 92 -13.89 -12.85 -2.75
C ARG A 92 -15.19 -12.91 -3.57
N ARG A 93 -15.66 -14.12 -3.88
CA ARG A 93 -16.85 -14.33 -4.74
C ARG A 93 -18.18 -14.01 -4.07
N GLU A 94 -18.34 -14.37 -2.80
CA GLU A 94 -19.62 -14.26 -2.09
C GLU A 94 -19.46 -13.46 -0.80
N GLN A 95 -20.29 -12.42 -0.66
CA GLN A 95 -20.35 -11.56 0.51
C GLN A 95 -21.80 -11.18 0.79
N ALA A 96 -22.20 -11.31 2.05
CA ALA A 96 -23.51 -10.89 2.52
C ALA A 96 -23.42 -9.54 3.24
N GLY A 97 -24.47 -8.73 3.10
CA GLY A 97 -24.59 -7.42 3.76
C GLY A 97 -24.31 -6.23 2.83
N SER A 98 -24.62 -5.03 3.33
CA SER A 98 -24.44 -3.77 2.62
C SER A 98 -23.00 -3.25 2.65
N VAL A 99 -22.14 -3.80 3.50
CA VAL A 99 -20.73 -3.43 3.62
C VAL A 99 -19.86 -4.63 3.24
N LEU A 100 -19.01 -4.43 2.24
CA LEU A 100 -18.09 -5.44 1.72
C LEU A 100 -16.78 -5.41 2.51
N ARG A 101 -16.14 -6.57 2.63
CA ARG A 101 -14.92 -6.78 3.40
C ARG A 101 -13.87 -7.47 2.54
N GLY A 102 -12.67 -6.92 2.53
CA GLY A 102 -11.56 -7.50 1.78
C GLY A 102 -10.25 -7.35 2.52
N ARG A 103 -9.28 -8.14 2.06
CA ARG A 103 -7.91 -8.08 2.55
C ARG A 103 -6.93 -8.06 1.39
N GLY A 104 -5.87 -7.29 1.53
CA GLY A 104 -4.88 -7.08 0.50
C GLY A 104 -3.49 -7.13 1.08
N LEU A 105 -2.56 -7.64 0.28
CA LEU A 105 -1.15 -7.74 0.63
C LEU A 105 -0.36 -6.82 -0.31
N ALA A 106 0.66 -6.17 0.23
CA ALA A 106 1.72 -5.57 -0.56
C ALA A 106 3.08 -5.82 0.10
N TYR A 107 4.11 -5.99 -0.72
CA TYR A 107 5.50 -6.15 -0.30
C TYR A 107 6.37 -5.07 -0.94
N ALA A 108 7.40 -4.62 -0.23
CA ALA A 108 8.39 -3.71 -0.77
C ALA A 108 9.76 -3.84 -0.09
N GLN A 109 10.79 -3.46 -0.86
CA GLN A 109 12.13 -3.21 -0.36
C GLN A 109 12.50 -1.73 -0.53
N ARG A 110 13.22 -1.19 0.48
CA ARG A 110 13.74 0.17 0.49
C ARG A 110 15.09 0.22 1.19
N ALA A 111 16.17 0.41 0.43
CA ALA A 111 17.53 0.60 0.95
C ALA A 111 17.94 -0.47 1.99
N GLY A 112 17.63 -1.74 1.69
CA GLY A 112 17.92 -2.89 2.56
C GLY A 112 16.84 -3.24 3.59
N THR A 113 15.91 -2.33 3.88
CA THR A 113 14.73 -2.62 4.70
C THR A 113 13.67 -3.34 3.88
N LEU A 114 13.08 -4.39 4.45
CA LEU A 114 12.02 -5.20 3.84
C LEU A 114 10.73 -5.03 4.64
N VAL A 115 9.62 -4.78 3.95
CA VAL A 115 8.31 -4.61 4.59
C VAL A 115 7.24 -5.35 3.81
N ALA A 116 6.39 -6.08 4.52
CA ALA A 116 5.15 -6.62 3.99
C ALA A 116 3.98 -6.12 4.85
N VAL A 117 2.89 -5.74 4.20
CA VAL A 117 1.68 -5.23 4.84
C VAL A 117 0.47 -6.04 4.38
N VAL A 118 -0.32 -6.52 5.34
CA VAL A 118 -1.70 -6.95 5.12
C VAL A 118 -2.62 -5.83 5.59
N ALA A 119 -3.48 -5.35 4.71
CA ALA A 119 -4.55 -4.42 5.03
C ALA A 119 -5.89 -5.16 4.97
N GLU A 120 -6.76 -4.93 5.95
CA GLU A 120 -8.15 -5.36 5.94
C GLU A 120 -9.05 -4.13 5.88
N VAL A 121 -9.98 -4.11 4.93
CA VAL A 121 -10.82 -2.95 4.65
C VAL A 121 -12.29 -3.30 4.70
N GLU A 122 -13.10 -2.28 5.01
CA GLU A 122 -14.53 -2.26 4.76
C GLU A 122 -14.84 -1.28 3.63
N VAL A 123 -15.72 -1.67 2.71
CA VAL A 123 -16.19 -0.85 1.60
C VAL A 123 -17.70 -0.77 1.64
N ASP A 124 -18.25 0.45 1.73
CA ASP A 124 -19.67 0.71 1.52
C ASP A 124 -19.91 1.04 0.03
N PRO A 125 -20.56 0.16 -0.74
CA PRO A 125 -20.80 0.39 -2.16
C PRO A 125 -21.73 1.57 -2.46
N ALA A 126 -22.62 1.94 -1.53
CA ALA A 126 -23.60 3.01 -1.75
C ALA A 126 -22.97 4.40 -1.67
N SER A 127 -22.06 4.59 -0.71
CA SER A 127 -21.32 5.84 -0.52
C SER A 127 -19.95 5.86 -1.22
N GLY A 128 -19.36 4.69 -1.49
CA GLY A 128 -17.97 4.55 -1.90
C GLY A 128 -16.97 4.66 -0.75
N ARG A 129 -17.43 4.66 0.51
CA ARG A 129 -16.55 4.80 1.68
C ARG A 129 -15.68 3.58 1.85
N VAL A 130 -14.38 3.79 1.97
CA VAL A 130 -13.40 2.77 2.34
C VAL A 130 -12.89 3.07 3.74
N TRP A 131 -12.98 2.11 4.65
CA TRP A 131 -12.36 2.20 5.97
C TRP A 131 -11.23 1.18 6.07
N GLY A 132 -9.99 1.67 6.23
CA GLY A 132 -8.82 0.84 6.52
C GLY A 132 -8.87 0.34 7.95
N ARG A 133 -9.55 -0.79 8.16
CA ARG A 133 -9.94 -1.24 9.49
C ARG A 133 -8.77 -1.82 10.28
N ARG A 134 -7.99 -2.74 9.71
CA ARG A 134 -6.83 -3.35 10.39
C ARG A 134 -5.62 -3.43 9.49
N PHE A 135 -4.44 -3.24 10.08
CA PHE A 135 -3.16 -3.40 9.40
C PHE A 135 -2.26 -4.34 10.19
N THR A 136 -1.67 -5.31 9.51
CA THR A 136 -0.56 -6.09 10.04
C THR A 136 0.68 -5.77 9.22
N VAL A 137 1.78 -5.45 9.89
CA VAL A 137 3.04 -5.05 9.27
C VAL A 137 4.15 -5.95 9.76
N ALA A 138 4.84 -6.65 8.87
CA ALA A 138 6.13 -7.26 9.17
C ALA A 138 7.25 -6.37 8.64
N HIS A 139 8.23 -6.08 9.49
CA HIS A 139 9.28 -5.11 9.21
C HIS A 139 10.66 -5.66 9.61
N ASP A 140 11.57 -5.70 8.64
CA ASP A 140 12.94 -6.17 8.78
C ASP A 140 13.89 -5.05 8.33
N CYS A 141 14.60 -4.43 9.27
CA CYS A 141 15.60 -3.39 9.00
C CYS A 141 17.01 -3.77 9.50
N GLY A 142 17.30 -5.07 9.58
CA GLY A 142 18.53 -5.55 10.21
C GLY A 142 18.47 -5.46 11.74
N LEU A 143 19.57 -5.06 12.38
CA LEU A 143 19.63 -4.83 13.81
C LEU A 143 18.64 -3.73 14.24
N ILE A 144 17.73 -4.07 15.13
CA ILE A 144 16.78 -3.12 15.71
C ILE A 144 17.40 -2.48 16.95
N VAL A 145 17.83 -1.23 16.83
CA VAL A 145 18.47 -0.46 17.92
C VAL A 145 17.44 -0.01 18.97
N ASN A 146 16.29 0.49 18.54
CA ASN A 146 15.21 0.95 19.42
C ASN A 146 13.86 0.36 18.98
N PRO A 147 13.46 -0.81 19.52
CA PRO A 147 12.23 -1.49 19.12
C PRO A 147 10.96 -0.66 19.34
N ARG A 148 10.91 0.13 20.41
CA ARG A 148 9.75 0.99 20.72
C ARG A 148 9.61 2.12 19.71
N GLY A 149 10.71 2.84 19.45
CA GLY A 149 10.73 3.93 18.46
C GLY A 149 10.42 3.43 17.05
N LEU A 150 10.93 2.23 16.71
CA LEU A 150 10.61 1.58 15.43
C LEU A 150 9.12 1.28 15.30
N ARG A 151 8.50 0.68 16.32
CA ARG A 151 7.05 0.39 16.32
C ARG A 151 6.21 1.65 16.12
N GLN A 152 6.50 2.72 16.86
CA GLN A 152 5.80 4.01 16.72
C GLN A 152 6.00 4.63 15.33
N THR A 153 7.19 4.49 14.76
CA THR A 153 7.48 4.93 13.40
C THR A 153 6.65 4.18 12.37
N ILE A 154 6.53 2.85 12.52
CA ILE A 154 5.73 1.99 11.65
C ILE A 154 4.25 2.36 11.73
N GLU A 155 3.71 2.53 12.94
CA GLU A 155 2.33 2.98 13.16
C GLU A 155 2.05 4.33 12.49
N GLY A 156 2.98 5.30 12.64
CA GLY A 156 2.87 6.59 11.98
C GLY A 156 2.95 6.51 10.45
N ASN A 157 3.72 5.57 9.90
CA ASN A 157 3.74 5.31 8.45
C ASN A 157 2.40 4.75 7.96
N VAL A 158 1.76 3.85 8.72
CA VAL A 158 0.43 3.30 8.38
C VAL A 158 -0.61 4.42 8.36
N VAL A 159 -0.68 5.23 9.41
CA VAL A 159 -1.65 6.34 9.52
C VAL A 159 -1.48 7.35 8.38
N GLN A 160 -0.25 7.83 8.16
CA GLN A 160 0.02 8.78 7.09
C GLN A 160 -0.21 8.17 5.71
N GLY A 161 0.12 6.88 5.51
CA GLY A 161 -0.10 6.20 4.25
C GLY A 161 -1.56 5.97 3.95
N LEU A 162 -2.36 5.65 4.98
CA LEU A 162 -3.81 5.51 4.84
C LEU A 162 -4.45 6.85 4.48
N SER A 163 -4.06 7.93 5.14
CA SER A 163 -4.48 9.30 4.84
C SER A 163 -4.24 9.66 3.36
N ARG A 164 -3.01 9.46 2.90
CA ARG A 164 -2.61 9.68 1.49
C ARG A 164 -3.34 8.78 0.50
N THR A 165 -3.70 7.57 0.93
CA THR A 165 -4.38 6.60 0.08
C THR A 165 -5.85 6.95 -0.11
N LEU A 166 -6.53 7.48 0.91
CA LEU A 166 -7.99 7.64 0.90
C LEU A 166 -8.47 9.09 0.70
N PHE A 167 -7.73 10.08 1.21
CA PHE A 167 -8.24 11.45 1.35
C PHE A 167 -7.43 12.48 0.57
N GLU A 168 -6.11 12.44 0.72
CA GLU A 168 -5.25 13.56 0.37
C GLU A 168 -5.06 13.72 -1.14
N ALA A 169 -5.53 14.85 -1.67
CA ALA A 169 -5.31 15.24 -3.05
C ALA A 169 -5.12 16.75 -3.16
N VAL A 170 -3.97 17.16 -3.67
CA VAL A 170 -3.77 18.55 -4.09
C VAL A 170 -4.69 18.82 -5.29
N ARG A 171 -5.59 19.78 -5.14
CA ARG A 171 -6.49 20.25 -6.21
C ARG A 171 -5.97 21.56 -6.76
N PHE A 172 -6.11 21.74 -8.06
CA PHE A 172 -5.67 22.94 -8.77
C PHE A 172 -6.51 23.11 -10.04
N ASP A 173 -6.59 24.34 -10.52
CA ASP A 173 -7.13 24.70 -11.83
C ASP A 173 -6.00 25.21 -12.75
N GLU A 174 -6.35 25.86 -13.86
CA GLU A 174 -5.38 26.40 -14.81
C GLU A 174 -4.48 27.51 -14.22
N ARG A 175 -4.84 28.07 -13.07
CA ARG A 175 -4.21 29.27 -12.49
C ARG A 175 -3.60 29.03 -11.12
N THR A 176 -4.23 28.21 -10.27
CA THR A 176 -3.82 28.10 -8.86
C THR A 176 -4.15 26.75 -8.23
N VAL A 177 -3.48 26.45 -7.12
CA VAL A 177 -3.90 25.45 -6.14
C VAL A 177 -5.20 25.92 -5.49
N THR A 178 -6.18 25.02 -5.41
CA THR A 178 -7.52 25.27 -4.82
C THR A 178 -7.74 24.52 -3.51
N SER A 179 -6.85 23.58 -3.17
CA SER A 179 -6.82 22.89 -1.87
C SER A 179 -5.86 23.60 -0.91
N VAL A 180 -6.30 24.71 -0.32
CA VAL A 180 -5.43 25.65 0.45
C VAL A 180 -5.66 25.63 1.96
N ASP A 181 -6.59 24.81 2.43
CA ASP A 181 -6.94 24.65 3.84
C ASP A 181 -7.33 23.18 4.14
N TRP A 182 -7.59 22.87 5.41
CA TRP A 182 -7.94 21.51 5.86
C TRP A 182 -9.31 21.03 5.38
N THR A 183 -10.20 21.95 5.01
CA THR A 183 -11.53 21.61 4.47
C THR A 183 -11.42 21.16 3.02
N THR A 184 -10.55 21.82 2.24
CA THR A 184 -10.32 21.56 0.81
C THR A 184 -9.21 20.53 0.57
N TYR A 185 -8.36 20.27 1.56
CA TYR A 185 -7.38 19.16 1.62
C TYR A 185 -7.62 18.33 2.89
N PRO A 186 -8.60 17.41 2.89
CA PRO A 186 -8.85 16.57 4.05
C PRO A 186 -7.71 15.58 4.26
N ILE A 187 -7.38 15.35 5.53
CA ILE A 187 -6.51 14.29 6.01
C ILE A 187 -7.33 13.29 6.83
N LEU A 188 -6.74 12.13 7.13
CA LEU A 188 -7.34 11.14 8.02
C LEU A 188 -7.65 11.76 9.40
N GLU A 189 -8.90 11.62 9.84
CA GLU A 189 -9.34 12.00 11.18
C GLU A 189 -9.49 10.78 12.11
N ILE A 190 -9.71 11.02 13.40
CA ILE A 190 -9.70 9.96 14.42
C ILE A 190 -10.76 8.88 14.18
N GLN A 191 -11.93 9.25 13.62
CA GLN A 191 -13.01 8.32 13.29
C GLN A 191 -12.68 7.40 12.10
N ASP A 192 -11.70 7.77 11.28
CA ASP A 192 -11.25 6.99 10.13
C ASP A 192 -9.91 6.30 10.39
N ALA A 193 -9.33 6.49 11.58
CA ALA A 193 -8.14 5.79 12.02
C ALA A 193 -8.35 4.26 11.99
N PRO A 194 -7.28 3.47 11.77
CA PRO A 194 -7.37 2.03 11.89
C PRO A 194 -7.84 1.61 13.28
N GLU A 195 -8.70 0.59 13.33
CA GLU A 195 -9.10 -0.05 14.58
C GLU A 195 -7.89 -0.70 15.27
N SER A 196 -6.98 -1.29 14.48
CA SER A 196 -5.73 -1.84 15.01
C SER A 196 -4.58 -1.80 14.00
N ILE A 197 -3.36 -1.67 14.54
CA ILE A 197 -2.10 -1.82 13.81
C ILE A 197 -1.24 -2.81 14.58
N GLU A 198 -0.99 -3.98 13.99
CA GLU A 198 -0.15 -5.02 14.57
C GLU A 198 1.21 -5.06 13.88
N VAL A 199 2.29 -4.86 14.64
CA VAL A 199 3.65 -4.86 14.10
C VAL A 199 4.44 -6.08 14.54
N VAL A 200 4.95 -6.82 13.56
CA VAL A 200 5.94 -7.90 13.70
C VAL A 200 7.33 -7.33 13.39
N LEU A 201 8.18 -7.28 14.41
CA LEU A 201 9.56 -6.82 14.29
C LEU A 201 10.47 -8.02 14.06
N LEU A 202 11.06 -8.10 12.85
CA LEU A 202 12.03 -9.13 12.50
C LEU A 202 13.42 -8.60 12.84
N ASN A 203 13.85 -8.80 14.09
CA ASN A 203 15.15 -8.33 14.57
C ASN A 203 16.28 -9.24 14.06
N ARG A 204 17.34 -8.64 13.52
CA ARG A 204 18.53 -9.36 13.03
C ARG A 204 19.81 -8.76 13.60
N PRO A 205 20.22 -9.15 14.81
CA PRO A 205 21.41 -8.60 15.45
C PRO A 205 22.71 -8.74 14.64
N GLU A 206 22.76 -9.74 13.77
CA GLU A 206 23.88 -10.06 12.88
C GLU A 206 23.93 -9.23 11.58
N VAL A 207 22.86 -8.50 11.27
CA VAL A 207 22.76 -7.67 10.05
C VAL A 207 22.85 -6.21 10.43
N ALA A 208 23.69 -5.44 9.73
CA ALA A 208 23.82 -4.00 9.97
C ALA A 208 22.45 -3.29 9.90
N PRO A 209 22.20 -2.31 10.78
CA PRO A 209 20.94 -1.56 10.77
C PRO A 209 20.79 -0.78 9.47
N THR A 210 19.55 -0.68 8.99
CA THR A 210 19.16 0.09 7.80
C THR A 210 18.09 1.12 8.16
N GLY A 211 17.72 1.99 7.21
CA GLY A 211 16.74 3.05 7.45
C GLY A 211 15.31 2.52 7.59
N ALA A 212 14.62 2.86 8.68
CA ALA A 212 13.26 2.38 8.97
C ALA A 212 12.19 3.49 8.98
N GLY A 213 12.56 4.74 8.68
CA GLY A 213 11.67 5.89 8.77
C GLY A 213 10.54 5.93 7.74
N GLU A 214 10.76 5.34 6.57
CA GLU A 214 9.95 5.45 5.35
C GLU A 214 9.34 4.13 4.83
N PRO A 215 9.97 2.96 4.97
CA PRO A 215 9.62 1.77 4.17
C PRO A 215 8.17 1.27 4.29
N THR A 216 7.53 1.37 5.46
CA THR A 216 6.15 0.89 5.64
C THR A 216 5.14 1.64 4.78
N MET A 217 5.28 2.97 4.67
CA MET A 217 4.39 3.84 3.89
C MET A 217 4.28 3.37 2.43
N ARG A 218 5.38 2.85 1.87
CA ARG A 218 5.49 2.34 0.50
C ARG A 218 4.41 1.34 0.14
N CYS A 219 4.09 0.44 1.07
CA CYS A 219 3.15 -0.67 0.83
C CYS A 219 1.69 -0.28 1.03
N ILE A 220 1.41 0.78 1.79
CA ILE A 220 0.04 1.07 2.27
C ILE A 220 -0.94 1.28 1.11
N PRO A 221 -0.66 2.11 0.08
CA PRO A 221 -1.63 2.34 -0.98
C PRO A 221 -2.00 1.07 -1.74
N ALA A 222 -1.00 0.23 -2.05
CA ALA A 222 -1.21 -1.01 -2.78
C ALA A 222 -1.95 -2.05 -1.92
N ALA A 223 -1.58 -2.22 -0.65
CA ALA A 223 -2.25 -3.17 0.24
C ALA A 223 -3.73 -2.81 0.40
N VAL A 224 -4.05 -1.53 0.59
CA VAL A 224 -5.43 -1.04 0.68
C VAL A 224 -6.18 -1.24 -0.64
N ALA A 225 -5.58 -0.90 -1.78
CA ALA A 225 -6.24 -1.05 -3.07
C ALA A 225 -6.44 -2.51 -3.48
N ASN A 226 -5.52 -3.41 -3.12
CA ASN A 226 -5.68 -4.85 -3.26
C ASN A 226 -6.79 -5.37 -2.35
N ALA A 227 -6.93 -4.83 -1.14
CA ALA A 227 -8.02 -5.18 -0.23
C ALA A 227 -9.38 -4.71 -0.77
N VAL A 228 -9.45 -3.53 -1.38
CA VAL A 228 -10.66 -3.05 -2.06
C VAL A 228 -11.01 -3.93 -3.25
N PHE A 229 -10.02 -4.36 -4.04
CA PHE A 229 -10.26 -5.33 -5.12
C PHE A 229 -10.77 -6.66 -4.56
N ASP A 230 -10.16 -7.19 -3.50
CA ASP A 230 -10.63 -8.41 -2.86
C ASP A 230 -12.07 -8.29 -2.35
N ALA A 231 -12.44 -7.12 -1.81
CA ALA A 231 -13.78 -6.82 -1.30
C ALA A 231 -14.82 -6.67 -2.42
N THR A 232 -14.45 -6.12 -3.57
CA THR A 232 -15.45 -5.61 -4.54
C THR A 232 -15.37 -6.26 -5.92
N GLY A 233 -14.27 -6.94 -6.22
CA GLY A 233 -13.93 -7.37 -7.59
C GLY A 233 -13.50 -6.22 -8.52
N VAL A 234 -13.54 -4.97 -8.06
CA VAL A 234 -13.26 -3.79 -8.88
C VAL A 234 -11.85 -3.26 -8.60
N ARG A 235 -11.04 -3.14 -9.64
CA ARG A 235 -9.66 -2.64 -9.54
C ARG A 235 -9.63 -1.12 -9.74
N ILE A 236 -9.23 -0.39 -8.70
CA ILE A 236 -9.04 1.06 -8.75
C ILE A 236 -7.56 1.37 -8.97
N ARG A 237 -7.21 1.91 -10.15
CA ARG A 237 -5.83 2.20 -10.57
C ARG A 237 -5.44 3.68 -10.46
N ARG A 238 -6.26 4.49 -9.80
CA ARG A 238 -6.01 5.92 -9.62
C ARG A 238 -6.17 6.28 -8.15
N ALA A 239 -5.08 6.69 -7.51
CA ALA A 239 -5.08 7.23 -6.15
C ALA A 239 -5.44 8.72 -6.12
N PRO A 240 -5.91 9.26 -4.97
CA PRO A 240 -6.43 8.52 -3.81
C PRO A 240 -7.77 7.80 -4.08
N LEU A 241 -8.13 6.82 -3.27
CA LEU A 241 -9.39 6.08 -3.29
C LEU A 241 -10.49 6.89 -2.57
N THR A 242 -10.78 8.08 -3.08
CA THR A 242 -11.85 8.94 -2.54
C THR A 242 -13.23 8.32 -2.74
N LEU A 243 -14.20 8.72 -1.91
CA LEU A 243 -15.61 8.34 -2.01
C LEU A 243 -16.12 8.37 -3.47
N GLU A 244 -15.97 9.52 -4.12
CA GLU A 244 -16.41 9.72 -5.51
C GLU A 244 -15.72 8.76 -6.50
N ARG A 245 -14.42 8.52 -6.33
CA ARG A 245 -13.66 7.68 -7.25
C ARG A 245 -13.98 6.20 -7.08
N VAL A 246 -14.15 5.77 -5.83
CA VAL A 246 -14.57 4.40 -5.49
C VAL A 246 -15.98 4.17 -6.00
N LYS A 247 -16.93 5.04 -5.65
CA LYS A 247 -18.33 4.95 -6.10
C LYS A 247 -18.45 4.93 -7.62
N ALA A 248 -17.74 5.82 -8.32
CA ALA A 248 -17.73 5.83 -9.77
C ALA A 248 -17.08 4.58 -10.39
N ALA A 249 -16.10 3.96 -9.72
CA ALA A 249 -15.52 2.70 -10.17
C ALA A 249 -16.50 1.53 -10.00
N LEU A 250 -17.18 1.45 -8.87
CA LEU A 250 -18.18 0.41 -8.59
C LEU A 250 -19.39 0.50 -9.52
N ALA A 251 -19.85 1.71 -9.84
CA ALA A 251 -20.99 1.90 -10.74
C ALA A 251 -20.70 1.55 -12.21
N ARG A 252 -19.43 1.41 -12.61
CA ARG A 252 -19.02 1.05 -13.97
C ARG A 252 -18.76 -0.45 -14.16
N ALA A 253 -18.64 -1.20 -13.07
CA ALA A 253 -18.36 -2.63 -13.08
C ALA A 253 -19.66 -3.43 -13.24
#